data_AF-A0A847PS38-F1
#
_entry.id   AF-A0A847PS38-F1
#
_cell.length_a   1.000
_cell.length_b   1.000
_cell.length_c   1.000
_cell.angle_alpha   90.00
_cell.angle_beta   90.00
_cell.angle_gamma   90.00
#
_symmetry.space_group_name_H-M   'P 1'
#
loop_
_entity.id
_entity.type
_entity.pdbx_description
1 polymer ?
#
loop_
_entity_poly.entity_id
_entity_poly.type
_entity_poly.pdbx_seq_one_letter_code
_entity_poly.pdbx_strand_id
1 'polypeptide(L)'
;MNRAKTNYLIDLVLTTLFLIVASTGLFMYFFIPSGIPRGKYIVYMGLTKATWLWLHSKAGILIVILIVIHLILHRQWIVRTTKDFFRKEEKDVIIKEKQ
;
A
#
# COMPACT_ATOMS: atom_id res chain seq x y z
N MET A 1 -11.48 -13.14 21.48
CA MET A 1 -10.25 -12.48 20.99
C MET A 1 -10.51 -10.99 20.82
N ASN A 2 -9.66 -10.11 21.38
CA ASN A 2 -9.83 -8.66 21.28
C ASN A 2 -9.81 -8.22 19.80
N ARG A 3 -10.89 -7.61 19.31
CA ARG A 3 -10.99 -7.12 17.92
C ARG A 3 -9.82 -6.20 17.56
N ALA A 4 -9.32 -5.43 18.53
CA ALA A 4 -8.14 -4.58 18.36
C ALA A 4 -6.87 -5.37 18.01
N LYS A 5 -6.64 -6.54 18.63
CA LYS A 5 -5.47 -7.38 18.34
C LYS A 5 -5.55 -7.99 16.95
N THR A 6 -6.73 -8.46 16.54
CA THR A 6 -6.94 -9.01 15.18
C THR A 6 -6.76 -7.93 14.12
N ASN A 7 -7.30 -6.72 14.35
CA ASN A 7 -7.15 -5.60 13.42
C ASN A 7 -5.68 -5.18 13.28
N TYR A 8 -4.96 -5.08 14.41
CA TYR A 8 -3.54 -4.77 14.41
C TYR A 8 -2.70 -5.82 13.68
N LEU A 9 -3.03 -7.11 13.84
CA LEU A 9 -2.33 -8.19 13.15
C LEU A 9 -2.58 -8.18 11.64
N ILE A 10 -3.82 -7.91 11.22
CA ILE A 10 -4.16 -7.74 9.78
C ILE A 10 -3.39 -6.55 9.20
N ASP A 11 -3.33 -5.44 9.92
CA ASP A 11 -2.59 -4.25 9.50
C ASP A 11 -1.09 -4.53 9.37
N LEU A 12 -0.47 -5.18 10.36
CA LEU A 12 0.94 -5.56 10.33
C LEU A 12 1.27 -6.47 9.13
N VAL A 13 0.43 -7.46 8.86
CA VAL A 13 0.59 -8.37 7.71
C VAL A 13 0.44 -7.61 6.41
N LEU A 14 -0.53 -6.70 6.31
CA LEU A 14 -0.74 -5.86 5.14
C LEU A 14 0.47 -4.96 4.87
N THR A 15 0.96 -4.24 5.88
CA THR A 15 2.13 -3.36 5.76
C THR A 15 3.35 -4.15 5.32
N THR A 16 3.57 -5.34 5.88
CA THR A 16 4.70 -6.21 5.52
C THR A 16 4.61 -6.64 4.05
N LEU A 17 3.43 -7.11 3.61
CA LEU A 17 3.21 -7.50 2.21
C LEU A 17 3.36 -6.31 1.26
N PHE A 18 2.85 -5.14 1.65
CA PHE A 18 3.02 -3.89 0.93
C PHE A 18 4.49 -3.52 0.72
N LEU A 19 5.30 -3.59 1.77
CA LEU A 19 6.73 -3.31 1.67
C LEU A 19 7.44 -4.29 0.71
N ILE A 20 7.08 -5.57 0.74
CA ILE A 20 7.65 -6.57 -0.18
C ILE A 20 7.31 -6.23 -1.63
N VAL A 21 6.04 -5.97 -1.95
CA VAL A 21 5.63 -5.67 -3.33
C VAL A 21 6.16 -4.32 -3.80
N ALA A 22 6.14 -3.30 -2.94
CA ALA A 22 6.73 -2.00 -3.24
C ALA A 22 8.22 -2.13 -3.53
N SER A 23 8.96 -2.92 -2.74
CA SER A 23 10.37 -3.21 -2.98
C SER A 23 10.60 -3.92 -4.32
N THR A 24 9.78 -4.94 -4.65
CA THR A 24 9.89 -5.62 -5.95
C THR A 24 9.57 -4.70 -7.13
N GLY A 25 8.59 -3.80 -6.99
CA GLY A 25 8.25 -2.82 -8.02
C GLY A 25 9.33 -1.77 -8.22
N LEU A 26 9.91 -1.26 -7.11
CA LEU A 26 11.01 -0.30 -7.14
C LEU A 26 12.29 -0.94 -7.72
N PHE A 27 12.56 -2.19 -7.35
CA PHE A 27 13.65 -2.97 -7.95
C PHE A 27 13.46 -3.13 -9.46
N MET A 28 12.25 -3.45 -9.93
CA MET A 28 11.95 -3.48 -11.36
C MET A 28 12.14 -2.12 -12.02
N TYR A 29 11.66 -1.04 -11.40
CA TYR A 29 11.78 0.30 -11.97
C TYR A 29 13.22 0.77 -12.14
N PHE A 30 14.09 0.51 -11.14
CA PHE A 30 15.50 0.90 -11.20
C PHE A 30 16.34 0.00 -12.09
N PHE A 31 16.10 -1.31 -12.10
CA PHE A 31 16.94 -2.26 -12.82
C PHE A 31 16.43 -2.58 -14.23
N ILE A 32 15.16 -2.36 -14.54
CA ILE A 32 14.61 -2.62 -15.88
C ILE A 32 14.56 -1.30 -16.66
N PRO A 33 15.50 -1.06 -17.60
CA PRO A 33 15.39 0.09 -18.49
C PRO A 33 14.11 -0.04 -19.32
N SER A 34 13.32 1.05 -19.33
CA SER A 34 12.12 1.15 -20.15
C SER A 34 12.52 1.22 -21.63
N GLY A 35 12.54 0.06 -22.29
CA GLY A 35 12.82 -0.06 -23.72
C GLY A 35 12.47 -1.45 -24.22
N ILE A 36 11.95 -1.53 -25.45
CA ILE A 36 11.72 -2.79 -26.16
C ILE A 36 13.01 -3.08 -26.94
N PRO A 37 13.91 -3.98 -26.52
CA PRO A 37 14.88 -4.51 -27.46
C PRO A 37 14.10 -5.47 -28.35
N ARG A 38 13.84 -5.03 -29.58
CA ARG A 38 13.35 -5.88 -30.65
C ARG A 38 14.16 -7.19 -30.66
N GLY A 39 13.54 -8.29 -30.24
CA GLY A 39 14.06 -9.65 -30.46
C GLY A 39 15.09 -10.21 -29.47
N LYS A 40 15.39 -9.60 -28.32
CA LYS A 40 16.24 -10.25 -27.29
C LYS A 40 15.54 -10.37 -25.95
N TYR A 41 15.45 -11.61 -25.44
CA TYR A 41 15.06 -11.90 -24.07
C TYR A 41 16.03 -11.17 -23.14
N ILE A 42 15.56 -10.11 -22.47
CA ILE A 42 16.35 -9.48 -21.42
C ILE A 42 16.29 -10.42 -20.21
N VAL A 43 17.41 -11.08 -19.96
CA VAL A 43 17.63 -11.93 -18.79
C VAL A 43 18.27 -11.06 -17.72
N TYR A 44 17.57 -10.85 -16.62
CA TYR A 44 18.08 -10.16 -15.42
C TYR A 44 18.25 -11.19 -14.31
N MET A 45 19.46 -11.31 -13.75
CA MET A 45 19.80 -12.30 -12.72
C MET A 45 19.40 -13.75 -13.09
N GLY A 46 19.55 -14.13 -14.36
CA GLY A 46 19.17 -15.48 -14.84
C GLY A 46 17.67 -15.71 -15.04
N LEU A 47 16.80 -14.75 -14.70
CA LEU A 47 15.36 -14.82 -14.95
C LEU A 47 14.93 -13.83 -16.03
N THR A 48 13.90 -14.19 -16.80
CA THR A 48 13.35 -13.28 -17.81
C THR A 48 12.58 -12.13 -17.16
N LYS A 49 12.61 -10.95 -17.79
CA LYS A 49 11.73 -9.81 -17.43
C LYS A 49 10.25 -10.23 -17.32
N ALA A 50 9.81 -11.18 -18.14
CA ALA A 50 8.44 -11.68 -18.13
C ALA A 50 8.10 -12.40 -16.82
N THR A 51 9.00 -13.21 -16.27
CA THR A 51 8.78 -13.93 -15.00
C THR A 51 8.67 -12.97 -13.82
N TRP A 52 9.56 -11.97 -13.77
CA TRP A 52 9.50 -10.91 -12.78
C TRP A 52 8.19 -10.14 -12.87
N LEU A 53 7.83 -9.65 -14.07
CA LEU A 53 6.58 -8.93 -14.29
C LEU A 53 5.35 -9.76 -13.88
N TRP A 54 5.34 -11.06 -14.22
CA TRP A 54 4.25 -11.95 -13.84
C TRP A 54 4.11 -12.10 -12.33
N LEU A 55 5.23 -12.26 -11.62
CA LEU A 55 5.24 -12.36 -10.16
C LEU A 55 4.76 -11.05 -9.50
N HIS A 56 5.24 -9.90 -9.99
CA HIS A 56 4.82 -8.59 -9.49
C HIS A 56 3.35 -8.29 -9.78
N SER A 57 2.86 -8.59 -10.99
CA SER A 57 1.43 -8.42 -11.31
C SER A 57 0.55 -9.27 -10.41
N LYS A 58 0.92 -10.54 -10.16
CA LYS A 58 0.16 -11.40 -9.24
C LYS A 58 0.21 -10.90 -7.79
N ALA A 59 1.38 -10.47 -7.32
CA ALA A 59 1.53 -9.91 -5.98
C ALA A 59 0.77 -8.58 -5.82
N GLY A 60 0.75 -7.75 -6.86
CA GLY A 60 -0.02 -6.51 -6.92
C GLY A 60 -1.52 -6.74 -6.80
N ILE A 61 -2.08 -7.71 -7.54
CA ILE A 61 -3.50 -8.10 -7.42
C ILE A 61 -3.82 -8.53 -5.98
N LEU A 62 -2.94 -9.33 -5.38
CA LEU A 62 -3.10 -9.83 -4.00
C LEU A 62 -3.14 -8.66 -3.00
N ILE A 63 -2.26 -7.66 -3.18
CA ILE A 63 -2.28 -6.43 -2.37
C ILE A 63 -3.55 -5.63 -2.55
N VAL A 64 -4.04 -5.45 -3.78
CA VAL A 64 -5.28 -4.69 -4.01
C VAL A 64 -6.43 -5.29 -3.22
N ILE A 65 -6.57 -6.63 -3.24
CA ILE A 65 -7.59 -7.33 -2.46
C ILE A 65 -7.40 -7.07 -0.96
N LEU A 66 -6.16 -7.17 -0.46
CA LEU A 66 -5.87 -6.92 0.95
C LEU A 66 -6.11 -5.47 1.38
N ILE A 67 -5.83 -4.48 0.52
CA ILE A 67 -6.14 -3.06 0.75
C ILE A 67 -7.66 -2.87 0.87
N VAL A 68 -8.45 -3.51 0.01
CA VAL A 68 -9.92 -3.43 0.10
C VAL A 68 -10.42 -3.99 1.44
N ILE A 69 -9.89 -5.15 1.86
CA ILE A 69 -10.22 -5.76 3.17
C ILE A 69 -9.83 -4.82 4.31
N HIS A 70 -8.63 -4.24 4.25
CA HIS A 70 -8.14 -3.29 5.25
C HIS A 70 -9.03 -2.05 5.34
N LEU A 71 -9.40 -1.45 4.21
CA LEU A 71 -10.30 -0.30 4.20
C LEU A 71 -11.64 -0.63 4.85
N ILE A 72 -12.22 -1.81 4.57
CA ILE A 72 -13.47 -2.25 5.21
C ILE A 72 -13.31 -2.37 6.73
N LEU A 73 -12.21 -2.94 7.21
CA LEU A 73 -11.89 -3.06 8.63
C LEU A 73 -11.64 -1.71 9.32
N HIS A 74 -10.95 -0.79 8.65
CA HIS A 74 -10.60 0.53 9.18
C HIS A 74 -11.65 1.62 8.93
N ARG A 75 -12.71 1.37 8.16
CA ARG A 75 -13.79 2.35 7.89
C ARG A 75 -14.28 3.08 9.15
N GLN A 76 -14.49 2.36 10.25
CA GLN A 76 -14.93 2.93 11.52
C GLN A 76 -13.87 3.86 12.16
N TRP A 77 -12.59 3.48 12.06
CA TRP A 77 -11.48 4.32 12.52
C TRP A 77 -11.27 5.54 11.63
N ILE A 78 -11.39 5.41 10.31
CA ILE A 78 -11.29 6.51 9.35
C ILE A 78 -12.36 7.55 9.65
N VAL A 79 -13.63 7.15 9.76
CA VAL A 79 -14.73 8.09 10.05
C VAL A 79 -14.53 8.81 11.38
N ARG A 80 -14.09 8.10 12.43
CA ARG A 80 -13.79 8.71 13.73
C ARG A 80 -12.62 9.68 13.66
N THR A 81 -11.55 9.30 12.99
CA THR A 81 -10.34 10.12 12.83
C THR A 81 -10.64 11.37 12.00
N THR A 82 -11.32 11.24 10.86
CA THR A 82 -11.73 12.39 10.03
C THR A 82 -12.64 13.33 10.80
N LYS A 83 -13.59 12.81 11.58
CA LYS A 83 -14.47 13.64 12.43
C LYS A 83 -13.70 14.36 13.53
N ASP A 84 -12.73 13.70 14.16
CA ASP A 84 -11.88 14.32 15.18
C ASP A 84 -10.94 15.37 14.59
N PHE A 85 -10.36 15.14 13.41
CA PHE A 85 -9.54 16.13 12.70
C PHE A 85 -10.36 17.38 12.33
N PHE A 86 -11.52 17.22 11.70
CA PHE A 86 -12.40 18.35 11.35
C PHE A 86 -12.91 19.10 12.59
N ARG A 87 -13.26 18.37 13.67
CA ARG A 87 -13.70 19.00 14.94
C ARG A 87 -12.55 19.75 15.62
N LYS A 88 -11.30 19.34 15.40
CA LYS A 88 -10.13 20.03 15.96
C LYS A 88 -9.91 21.37 15.27
N GLU A 89 -10.05 21.43 13.95
CA GLU A 89 -9.99 22.68 13.19
C GLU A 89 -11.07 23.68 13.61
N GLU A 90 -12.31 23.23 13.83
CA GLU A 90 -13.39 24.11 14.32
C GLU A 90 -13.07 24.71 15.70
N LYS A 91 -12.49 23.92 16.61
CA LYS A 91 -12.08 24.41 17.93
C LYS A 91 -10.90 25.37 17.87
N ASP A 92 -9.91 25.10 17.04
CA ASP A 92 -8.73 25.97 16.89
C ASP A 92 -9.09 27.31 16.21
N VAL A 93 -10.08 27.34 15.31
CA VAL A 93 -10.63 28.58 14.72
C VAL A 93 -11.41 29.40 15.75
N ILE A 94 -12.30 28.78 16.52
CA ILE A 94 -13.09 29.48 17.55
C ILE A 94 -12.20 30.08 18.65
N ILE A 95 -11.12 29.39 19.05
CA ILE A 95 -10.17 29.91 20.04
C ILE A 95 -9.41 31.12 19.49
N LYS A 96 -9.09 31.15 18.19
CA LYS A 96 -8.42 32.29 17.55
C LYS A 96 -9.33 33.51 17.38
N GLU A 97 -10.64 33.36 17.15
CA GLU A 97 -11.57 34.50 17.09
C GLU A 97 -11.88 35.11 18.46
N LYS A 98 -11.66 34.36 19.54
CA LYS A 98 -11.99 34.78 20.91
C LYS A 98 -10.80 35.39 21.68
N GLN A 99 -9.63 35.50 21.04
CA GLN A 99 -8.41 36.15 21.51
C GLN A 99 -8.25 37.50 20.81
#